data_AF-A0A147BE79-F1
#
_entry.id   AF-A0A147BE79-F1
#
_cell.length_a   1.000
_cell.length_b   1.000
_cell.length_c   1.000
_cell.angle_alpha   90.00
_cell.angle_beta   90.00
_cell.angle_gamma   90.00
#
_symmetry.space_group_name_H-M   'P 1'
#
loop_
_entity.id
_entity.type
_entity.pdbx_description
1 polymer ?
#
loop_
_entity_poly.entity_id
_entity_poly.type
_entity_poly.pdbx_seq_one_letter_code
_entity_poly.pdbx_strand_id
1 'polypeptide(L)'
;MQGKSALTIYRSHKQEIRKEQVFDNSRGSSLLFEARTGVLRTKTYRAKFEKMDTLCAICQNENETMEHLVLECTRLRPALPEGSADLTGALGFADEDGRMEKKRVTITKRRLENWWIQSRENETRTNN
;
A
#
# COMPACT_ATOMS: atom_id res chain seq x y z
N MET A 1 23.15 3.03 0.05
CA MET A 1 21.77 2.62 -0.26
C MET A 1 20.88 2.97 0.93
N GLN A 2 20.23 4.14 0.93
CA GLN A 2 19.20 4.46 1.93
C GLN A 2 17.83 4.03 1.39
N GLY A 3 17.03 3.36 2.23
CA GLY A 3 15.57 3.49 2.24
C GLY A 3 14.75 2.77 1.16
N LYS A 4 14.93 1.46 0.92
CA LYS A 4 13.88 0.65 0.26
C LYS A 4 13.16 -0.21 1.31
N SER A 5 12.40 0.42 2.20
CA SER A 5 11.65 -0.21 3.31
C SER A 5 10.91 -1.46 2.83
N ALA A 6 10.07 -1.32 1.79
CA ALA A 6 9.25 -2.40 1.25
C ALA A 6 10.05 -3.59 0.72
N LEU A 7 11.12 -3.36 -0.06
CA LEU A 7 11.92 -4.46 -0.65
C LEU A 7 12.73 -5.18 0.43
N THR A 8 13.22 -4.44 1.43
CA THR A 8 13.87 -5.03 2.61
C THR A 8 12.89 -5.91 3.37
N ILE A 9 11.66 -5.44 3.62
CA ILE A 9 10.58 -6.22 4.25
C ILE A 9 10.27 -7.47 3.41
N TYR A 10 10.08 -7.33 2.10
CA TYR A 10 9.80 -8.48 1.24
C TYR A 10 10.89 -9.54 1.33
N ARG A 11 12.16 -9.12 1.22
CA ARG A 11 13.31 -10.04 1.27
C ARG A 11 13.47 -10.69 2.64
N SER A 12 13.16 -9.98 3.73
CA SER A 12 13.27 -10.53 5.09
C SER A 12 12.13 -11.49 5.43
N HIS A 13 10.96 -11.37 4.79
CA HIS A 13 9.80 -12.19 5.15
C HIS A 13 9.38 -13.22 4.09
N LYS A 14 9.76 -13.08 2.81
CA LYS A 14 9.46 -14.07 1.77
C LYS A 14 10.59 -15.11 1.67
N GLN A 15 10.50 -16.15 2.50
CA GLN A 15 11.54 -17.18 2.61
C GLN A 15 11.47 -18.28 1.54
N GLU A 16 10.29 -18.55 0.97
CA GLU A 16 10.09 -19.64 0.00
C GLU A 16 9.25 -19.21 -1.22
N ILE A 17 9.55 -19.81 -2.39
CA ILE A 17 8.74 -19.68 -3.60
C ILE A 17 7.51 -20.59 -3.48
N ARG A 18 6.47 -20.07 -2.83
CA ARG A 18 5.19 -20.75 -2.59
C ARG A 18 4.00 -19.81 -2.77
N LYS A 19 2.85 -20.39 -3.12
CA LYS A 19 1.55 -19.70 -3.15
C LYS A 19 1.21 -19.14 -1.76
N GLU A 20 0.90 -17.85 -1.73
CA GLU A 20 0.36 -17.16 -0.57
C GLU A 20 -1.17 -17.23 -0.58
N GLN A 21 -1.77 -17.52 0.58
CA GLN A 21 -3.24 -17.63 0.69
C GLN A 21 -3.94 -16.25 0.81
N VAL A 22 -3.17 -15.18 0.91
CA VAL A 22 -3.71 -13.82 1.02
C VAL A 22 -4.13 -13.22 -0.31
N PHE A 23 -3.71 -13.77 -1.44
CA PHE A 23 -4.04 -13.21 -2.75
C PHE A 23 -5.25 -13.89 -3.37
N ASP A 24 -6.07 -13.07 -3.99
CA ASP A 24 -7.20 -13.43 -4.84
C ASP A 24 -7.07 -12.63 -6.16
N ASN A 25 -8.00 -12.79 -7.10
CA ASN A 25 -7.97 -12.08 -8.38
C ASN A 25 -8.58 -10.67 -8.31
N SER A 26 -8.67 -10.04 -7.13
CA SER A 26 -9.14 -8.66 -6.99
C SER A 26 -8.07 -7.63 -7.32
N ARG A 27 -8.50 -6.40 -7.61
CA ARG A 27 -7.61 -5.27 -7.82
C ARG A 27 -6.76 -5.00 -6.58
N GLY A 28 -7.35 -5.12 -5.39
CA GLY A 28 -6.67 -4.93 -4.11
C GLY A 28 -5.57 -5.95 -3.88
N SER A 29 -5.73 -7.19 -4.34
CA SER A 29 -4.65 -8.18 -4.31
C SER A 29 -3.49 -7.80 -5.22
N SER A 30 -3.75 -7.30 -6.44
CA SER A 30 -2.68 -6.80 -7.33
C SER A 30 -1.94 -5.62 -6.70
N LEU A 31 -2.68 -4.64 -6.14
CA LEU A 31 -2.09 -3.47 -5.49
C LEU A 31 -1.31 -3.84 -4.23
N LEU A 32 -1.82 -4.78 -3.42
CA LEU A 32 -1.10 -5.30 -2.26
C LEU A 32 0.22 -5.97 -2.68
N PHE A 33 0.22 -6.72 -3.79
CA PHE A 33 1.44 -7.33 -4.30
C PHE A 33 2.47 -6.28 -4.72
N GLU A 34 2.04 -5.21 -5.41
CA GLU A 34 2.90 -4.08 -5.77
C GLU A 34 3.46 -3.37 -4.52
N ALA A 35 2.63 -3.16 -3.49
CA ALA A 35 3.05 -2.59 -2.22
C ALA A 35 4.10 -3.48 -1.53
N ARG A 36 3.83 -4.78 -1.41
CA ARG A 36 4.75 -5.76 -0.84
C ARG A 36 6.10 -5.76 -1.54
N THR A 37 6.12 -5.61 -2.86
CA THR A 37 7.36 -5.66 -3.66
C THR A 37 8.03 -4.29 -3.83
N GLY A 38 7.44 -3.22 -3.29
CA GLY A 38 7.99 -1.86 -3.35
C GLY A 38 7.87 -1.20 -4.73
N VAL A 39 6.92 -1.64 -5.55
CA VAL A 39 6.69 -1.12 -6.92
C VAL A 39 5.31 -0.48 -7.08
N LEU A 40 4.59 -0.27 -5.97
CA LEU A 40 3.33 0.48 -5.97
C LEU A 40 3.56 1.87 -6.56
N ARG A 41 2.83 2.19 -7.64
CA ARG A 41 3.03 3.40 -8.43
C ARG A 41 2.40 4.64 -7.79
N THR A 42 2.78 4.94 -6.55
CA THR A 42 2.36 6.18 -5.88
C THR A 42 2.94 7.41 -6.57
N LYS A 43 2.41 8.61 -6.31
CA LYS A 43 2.99 9.86 -6.83
C LYS A 43 4.46 10.02 -6.45
N THR A 44 4.85 9.68 -5.22
CA THR A 44 6.27 9.71 -4.81
C THR A 44 7.14 8.73 -5.61
N TYR A 45 6.59 7.58 -6.02
CA TYR A 45 7.29 6.67 -6.92
C TYR A 45 7.43 7.26 -8.33
N ARG A 46 6.34 7.81 -8.89
CA ARG A 46 6.31 8.41 -10.24
C ARG A 46 7.18 9.66 -10.37
N ALA A 47 7.25 10.48 -9.32
CA ALA A 47 8.06 11.69 -9.27
C ALA A 47 9.58 11.45 -9.46
N LYS A 48 10.04 10.19 -9.35
CA LYS A 48 11.42 9.79 -9.69
C LYS A 48 11.71 9.86 -11.20
N PHE A 49 10.67 9.79 -12.02
CA PHE A 49 10.76 9.70 -13.48
C PHE A 49 10.00 10.82 -14.20
N GLU A 50 9.05 11.45 -13.52
CA GLU A 50 8.19 12.51 -14.04
C GLU A 50 8.28 13.75 -13.14
N LYS A 51 8.25 14.96 -13.72
CA LYS A 51 8.18 16.19 -12.92
C LYS A 51 6.74 16.45 -12.49
N MET A 52 6.39 16.00 -11.29
CA MET A 52 5.04 16.13 -10.73
C MET A 52 5.10 16.37 -9.21
N ASP A 53 3.98 16.80 -8.63
CA ASP A 53 3.84 16.89 -7.18
C ASP A 53 3.81 15.49 -6.54
N THR A 54 4.19 15.43 -5.27
CA THR A 54 4.21 14.20 -4.49
C THR A 54 3.05 14.11 -3.51
N LEU A 55 2.14 15.11 -3.46
CA LEU A 55 1.07 15.15 -2.46
C LEU A 55 0.02 14.08 -2.75
N CYS A 56 -0.41 13.38 -1.69
CA CYS A 56 -1.42 12.33 -1.76
C CYS A 56 -2.66 12.80 -2.52
N ALA A 57 -3.03 12.05 -3.55
CA ALA A 57 -4.18 12.38 -4.41
C ALA A 57 -5.50 12.45 -3.64
N ILE A 58 -5.55 11.90 -2.42
CA ILE A 58 -6.75 11.76 -1.60
C ILE A 58 -6.83 12.81 -0.50
N CYS A 59 -5.76 12.97 0.29
CA CYS A 59 -5.75 13.89 1.44
C CYS A 59 -5.12 15.25 1.14
N GLN A 60 -4.26 15.34 0.11
CA GLN A 60 -3.53 16.55 -0.29
C GLN A 60 -2.65 17.19 0.81
N ASN A 61 -2.44 16.49 1.93
CA ASN A 61 -1.70 17.02 3.09
C ASN A 61 -0.29 16.43 3.21
N GLU A 62 -0.13 15.14 2.91
CA GLU A 62 1.13 14.40 3.06
C GLU A 62 1.61 13.84 1.73
N ASN A 63 2.88 13.46 1.64
CA ASN A 63 3.42 12.79 0.46
C ASN A 63 2.75 11.42 0.24
N GLU A 64 2.44 11.10 -1.01
CA GLU A 64 1.86 9.82 -1.39
C GLU A 64 2.93 8.72 -1.37
N THR A 65 3.17 8.16 -0.19
CA THR A 65 4.03 6.99 0.02
C THR A 65 3.17 5.75 0.21
N MET A 66 3.78 4.56 0.10
CA MET A 66 3.08 3.31 0.41
C MET A 66 2.67 3.29 1.89
N GLU A 67 3.57 3.70 2.78
CA GLU A 67 3.35 3.83 4.22
C GLU A 67 2.13 4.73 4.50
N HIS A 68 2.06 5.88 3.83
CA HIS A 68 0.94 6.79 3.97
C HIS A 68 -0.39 6.15 3.58
N LEU A 69 -0.45 5.50 2.41
CA LEU A 69 -1.69 4.87 1.93
C LEU A 69 -2.12 3.71 2.84
N VAL A 70 -1.17 2.89 3.29
CA VAL A 70 -1.44 1.71 4.09
C VAL A 70 -1.82 2.06 5.53
N LEU A 71 -1.11 3.01 6.16
CA LEU A 71 -1.19 3.25 7.62
C LEU A 71 -1.68 4.63 8.06
N GLU A 72 -1.57 5.67 7.24
CA GLU A 72 -1.67 7.06 7.76
C GLU A 72 -2.83 7.85 7.15
N CYS A 73 -3.21 7.58 5.91
CA CYS A 73 -4.19 8.39 5.19
C CYS A 73 -5.59 8.22 5.80
N THR A 74 -6.02 9.19 6.62
CA THR A 74 -7.31 9.18 7.33
C THR A 74 -8.53 9.32 6.41
N ARG A 75 -8.30 9.81 5.18
CA ARG A 75 -9.33 10.01 4.15
C ARG A 75 -9.64 8.73 3.37
N LEU A 76 -8.78 7.71 3.44
CA LEU A 76 -9.03 6.41 2.81
C LEU A 76 -10.01 5.56 3.60
N ARG A 77 -10.79 4.75 2.88
CA ARG A 77 -11.76 3.80 3.42
C ARG A 77 -11.39 2.36 3.05
N PRO A 78 -11.59 1.38 3.96
CA PRO A 78 -12.06 1.54 5.35
C PRO A 78 -11.03 2.26 6.23
N ALA A 79 -11.51 2.86 7.32
CA ALA A 79 -10.63 3.40 8.35
C ALA A 79 -9.83 2.26 8.98
N LEU A 80 -8.62 2.58 9.42
CA LEU A 80 -7.80 1.65 10.16
C LEU A 80 -8.32 1.51 11.60
N PRO A 81 -8.21 0.32 12.22
CA PRO A 81 -8.41 0.17 13.66
C PRO A 81 -7.41 1.04 14.43
N GLU A 82 -7.82 1.57 15.58
CA GLU A 82 -6.92 2.31 16.47
C GLU A 82 -5.68 1.48 16.81
N GLY A 83 -4.49 2.10 16.75
CA GLY A 83 -3.22 1.44 17.07
C GLY A 83 -2.59 0.61 15.94
N SER A 84 -3.14 0.61 14.71
CA SER A 84 -2.52 -0.14 13.60
C SER A 84 -1.29 0.58 13.02
N ALA A 85 -0.12 0.40 13.63
CA ALA A 85 1.14 1.00 13.17
C ALA A 85 2.09 0.02 12.44
N ASP A 86 1.82 -1.28 12.49
CA ASP A 86 2.72 -2.29 11.92
C ASP A 86 2.55 -2.49 10.40
N LEU A 87 3.47 -1.92 9.61
CA LEU A 87 3.45 -2.04 8.16
C LEU A 87 3.58 -3.50 7.69
N THR A 88 4.39 -4.31 8.37
CA THR A 88 4.71 -5.68 7.97
C THR A 88 3.46 -6.57 8.02
N GLY A 89 2.71 -6.53 9.12
CA GLY A 89 1.44 -7.24 9.23
C GLY A 89 0.36 -6.67 8.31
N ALA A 90 0.35 -5.35 8.06
CA ALA A 90 -0.59 -4.74 7.11
C ALA A 90 -0.35 -5.20 5.67
N LEU A 91 0.91 -5.47 5.31
CA LEU A 91 1.32 -6.05 4.04
C LEU A 91 1.12 -7.58 3.98
N GLY A 92 0.69 -8.21 5.07
CA GLY A 92 0.36 -9.63 5.14
C GLY A 92 1.56 -10.55 5.25
N PHE A 93 2.69 -10.05 5.76
CA PHE A 93 3.78 -10.90 6.21
C PHE A 93 3.45 -11.49 7.59
N ALA A 94 3.95 -12.69 7.86
CA ALA A 94 3.75 -13.35 9.13
C ALA A 94 4.57 -12.67 10.25
N ASP A 95 4.03 -12.68 11.46
CA ASP A 95 4.74 -12.30 12.68
C ASP A 95 5.81 -13.34 13.07
N GLU A 96 6.51 -13.11 14.18
CA GLU A 96 7.57 -14.00 14.68
C GLU A 96 7.06 -15.42 14.98
N ASP A 97 5.77 -15.57 15.31
CA ASP A 97 5.10 -16.85 15.57
C ASP A 97 4.57 -17.51 14.28
N GLY A 98 4.83 -16.92 13.10
CA GLY A 98 4.34 -17.41 11.82
C GLY A 98 2.84 -17.13 11.59
N ARG A 99 2.19 -16.33 12.44
CA ARG A 99 0.78 -15.97 12.32
C ARG A 99 0.60 -14.74 11.43
N MET A 100 -0.49 -14.70 10.68
CA MET A 100 -0.84 -13.58 9.82
C MET A 100 -2.31 -13.23 9.98
N GLU A 101 -2.58 -11.96 10.33
CA GLU A 101 -3.92 -11.47 10.57
C GLU A 101 -4.64 -11.12 9.27
N LYS A 102 -5.42 -12.08 8.74
CA LYS A 102 -6.15 -11.91 7.47
C LYS A 102 -7.02 -10.66 7.41
N LYS A 103 -7.67 -10.29 8.52
CA LYS A 103 -8.55 -9.12 8.59
C LYS A 103 -7.81 -7.84 8.24
N ARG A 104 -6.59 -7.70 8.73
CA ARG A 104 -5.73 -6.55 8.48
C ARG A 104 -5.33 -6.46 7.01
N VAL A 105 -4.97 -7.59 6.40
CA VAL A 105 -4.66 -7.67 4.97
C VAL A 105 -5.88 -7.29 4.12
N THR A 106 -7.08 -7.76 4.49
CA THR A 106 -8.33 -7.36 3.81
C THR A 106 -8.57 -5.85 3.90
N ILE A 107 -8.30 -5.23 5.05
CA ILE A 107 -8.39 -3.77 5.21
C ILE A 107 -7.41 -3.06 4.27
N THR A 108 -6.15 -3.50 4.24
CA THR A 108 -5.13 -2.93 3.34
C THR A 108 -5.56 -3.00 1.87
N LYS A 109 -6.02 -4.18 1.41
CA LYS A 109 -6.51 -4.34 0.03
C LYS A 109 -7.61 -3.34 -0.31
N ARG A 110 -8.62 -3.22 0.56
CA ARG A 110 -9.75 -2.31 0.34
C ARG A 110 -9.33 -0.84 0.35
N ARG A 111 -8.38 -0.47 1.22
CA ARG A 111 -7.81 0.89 1.25
C ARG A 111 -7.06 1.21 -0.04
N LEU A 112 -6.25 0.28 -0.54
CA LEU A 112 -5.53 0.44 -1.80
C LEU A 112 -6.50 0.52 -3.00
N GLU A 113 -7.56 -0.28 -3.02
CA GLU A 113 -8.62 -0.17 -4.05
C GLU A 113 -9.31 1.20 -3.99
N ASN A 114 -9.68 1.65 -2.79
CA ASN A 114 -10.31 2.95 -2.60
C ASN A 114 -9.41 4.11 -3.02
N TRP A 115 -8.12 4.03 -2.74
CA TRP A 115 -7.11 4.96 -3.27
C TRP A 115 -7.09 4.92 -4.81
N TRP A 116 -6.97 3.74 -5.39
CA TRP A 116 -6.84 3.60 -6.85
C TRP A 116 -8.05 4.16 -7.61
N ILE A 117 -9.26 3.94 -7.11
CA ILE A 117 -10.49 4.48 -7.70
C ILE A 117 -10.48 6.01 -7.63
N GLN A 118 -10.31 6.57 -6.42
CA GLN A 118 -10.38 8.01 -6.21
C GLN A 118 -9.26 8.78 -6.91
N SER A 119 -8.05 8.22 -6.98
CA SER A 119 -6.93 8.85 -7.68
C SER A 119 -7.24 9.05 -9.17
N ARG A 120 -7.88 8.07 -9.82
CA ARG A 120 -8.25 8.16 -11.25
C ARG A 120 -9.43 9.12 -11.49
N GLU A 121 -10.38 9.16 -10.56
CA GLU A 121 -11.46 10.16 -10.59
C GLU A 121 -10.91 11.58 -10.46
N ASN A 122 -9.96 11.79 -9.54
CA ASN A 122 -9.34 13.09 -9.34
C ASN A 122 -8.46 13.51 -10.53
N GLU A 123 -7.71 12.59 -11.14
CA GLU A 123 -6.96 12.87 -12.39
C GLU A 123 -7.89 13.30 -13.54
N THR A 124 -9.09 12.70 -13.63
CA THR A 124 -10.08 13.07 -14.65
C THR A 124 -10.66 14.47 -14.38
N ARG A 125 -10.90 14.81 -13.11
CA ARG A 125 -11.42 16.12 -12.70
C ARG A 125 -10.42 17.27 -12.87
N THR A 126 -9.12 17.01 -12.79
CA THR A 126 -8.08 18.04 -13.01
C THR A 126 -7.82 18.33 -14.49
N ASN A 127 -8.26 17.46 -15.39
CA ASN A 127 -8.03 17.57 -16.84
C ASN A 127 -9.23 18.17 -17.61
N ASN A 128 -10.32 18.51 -16.92
CA ASN A 128 -11.50 19.21 -17.45
C ASN A 128 -11.53 20.65 -16.90
#